data_AF-A0AAU1BEV9-F1
#
_entry.id   AF-A0AAU1BEV9-F1
#
_cell.length_a   1.000
_cell.length_b   1.000
_cell.length_c   1.000
_cell.angle_alpha   90.00
_cell.angle_beta   90.00
_cell.angle_gamma   90.00
#
_symmetry.space_group_name_H-M   'P 1'
#
loop_
_entity.id
_entity.type
_entity.pdbx_description
1 polymer ?
#
loop_
_entity_poly.entity_id
_entity_poly.type
_entity_poly.pdbx_seq_one_letter_code
_entity_poly.pdbx_strand_id
1 'polypeptide(L)'
;MSCPPLRTLLSRSLSGLGRYEEALAESLETLPEPLPQAAGHLELHRATALHALGRSDEARAEAGRALAACERYLHPEHPRTAAIRALLSRITPPQP
;
A
#
# COMPACT_ATOMS: atom_id res chain seq x y z
N MET A 1 -8.68 -10.46 18.88
CA MET A 1 -9.65 -10.32 17.78
C MET A 1 -9.55 -8.90 17.23
N SER A 2 -8.56 -8.63 16.38
CA SER A 2 -8.38 -7.30 15.78
C SER A 2 -9.28 -7.21 14.55
N CYS A 3 -10.26 -6.30 14.60
CA CYS A 3 -11.21 -6.11 13.51
C CYS A 3 -10.47 -5.51 12.29
N PRO A 4 -10.51 -6.14 11.10
CA PRO A 4 -9.76 -5.70 9.94
C PRO A 4 -9.94 -4.23 9.51
N PRO A 5 -11.14 -3.59 9.61
CA PRO A 5 -11.27 -2.16 9.31
C PRO A 5 -10.52 -1.25 10.29
N LEU A 6 -10.35 -1.65 11.57
CA LEU A 6 -9.63 -0.84 12.56
C LEU A 6 -8.14 -0.80 12.27
N ARG A 7 -7.58 -1.91 11.78
CA ARG A 7 -6.16 -1.98 11.41
C ARG A 7 -5.81 -1.13 10.21
N THR A 8 -6.70 -1.08 9.22
CA THR A 8 -6.53 -0.19 8.05
C THR A 8 -6.49 1.28 8.47
N LEU A 9 -7.34 1.68 9.43
CA LEU A 9 -7.34 3.04 9.97
C LEU A 9 -6.08 3.32 10.80
N LEU A 10 -5.61 2.35 11.58
CA LEU A 10 -4.39 2.47 12.38
C LEU A 10 -3.15 2.65 11.49
N SER A 11 -2.99 1.82 10.46
CA SER A 11 -1.88 1.94 9.51
C SER A 11 -1.86 3.32 8.84
N ARG A 12 -3.03 3.82 8.39
CA ARG A 12 -3.15 5.18 7.80
C ARG A 12 -2.73 6.28 8.78
N SER A 13 -3.15 6.19 10.04
CA SER A 13 -2.79 7.16 11.07
C SER A 13 -1.28 7.14 11.35
N LEU A 14 -0.68 5.96 11.44
CA LEU A 14 0.77 5.80 11.67
C LEU A 14 1.59 6.35 10.50
N SER A 15 1.18 6.09 9.25
CA SER A 15 1.82 6.68 8.07
C SER A 15 1.72 8.21 8.03
N GLY A 16 0.59 8.79 8.45
CA GLY A 16 0.43 10.25 8.54
C GLY A 16 1.30 10.90 9.63
N LEU A 17 1.69 10.13 10.64
CA LEU A 17 2.59 10.56 11.73
C LEU A 17 4.07 10.33 11.43
N GLY A 18 4.42 9.83 10.24
CA GLY A 18 5.81 9.48 9.88
C GLY A 18 6.33 8.21 10.55
N ARG A 19 5.48 7.46 11.26
CA ARG A 19 5.83 6.21 11.96
C ARG A 19 5.74 5.02 11.02
N TYR A 20 6.60 5.01 10.01
CA TYR A 20 6.52 4.10 8.86
C TYR A 20 6.79 2.63 9.21
N GLU A 21 7.70 2.34 10.13
CA GLU A 21 7.98 0.95 10.57
C GLU A 21 6.79 0.32 11.28
N GLU A 22 6.13 1.06 12.17
CA GLU A 22 4.95 0.58 12.90
C GLU A 22 3.76 0.41 11.95
N ALA A 23 3.59 1.33 10.99
CA ALA A 23 2.58 1.18 9.95
C ALA A 23 2.80 -0.08 9.11
N LEU A 24 4.06 -0.45 8.87
CA LEU A 24 4.44 -1.66 8.15
C LEU A 24 4.18 -2.92 8.98
N ALA A 25 4.56 -2.92 10.26
CA ALA A 25 4.35 -4.03 11.18
C ALA A 25 2.86 -4.36 11.36
N GLU A 26 2.02 -3.33 11.58
CA GLU A 26 0.57 -3.48 11.67
C GLU A 26 -0.07 -3.98 10.38
N SER A 27 0.55 -3.66 9.24
CA SER A 27 0.11 -4.12 7.93
C SER A 27 0.60 -5.53 7.58
N LEU A 28 1.71 -5.98 8.16
CA LEU A 28 2.33 -7.30 7.95
C LEU A 28 1.64 -8.39 8.74
N GLU A 29 0.96 -8.05 9.85
CA GLU A 29 0.17 -9.04 10.56
C GLU A 29 -1.00 -9.52 9.70
N THR A 30 -0.95 -10.83 9.41
CA THR A 30 -1.68 -11.56 8.39
C THR A 30 -3.19 -11.39 8.48
N LEU A 31 -3.75 -10.74 7.46
CA LEU A 31 -5.14 -10.93 7.05
C LEU A 31 -5.26 -12.28 6.32
N PRO A 32 -6.13 -13.20 6.76
CA PRO A 32 -6.61 -14.27 5.90
C PRO A 32 -7.48 -13.63 4.82
N GLU A 33 -6.87 -13.35 3.67
CA GLU A 33 -7.44 -12.72 2.48
C GLU A 33 -8.02 -11.29 2.68
N PRO A 34 -7.42 -10.27 2.06
CA PRO A 34 -8.00 -8.93 2.10
C PRO A 34 -9.37 -8.93 1.42
N LEU A 35 -10.37 -8.37 2.10
CA LEU A 35 -11.68 -8.07 1.51
C LEU A 35 -11.48 -7.32 0.18
N PRO A 36 -12.22 -7.66 -0.89
CA PRO A 36 -12.10 -7.00 -2.21
C PRO A 36 -12.12 -5.47 -2.17
N GLN A 37 -12.81 -4.87 -1.18
CA GLN A 37 -12.89 -3.40 -1.03
C GLN A 37 -11.65 -2.79 -0.35
N ALA A 38 -10.90 -3.58 0.41
CA ALA A 38 -9.65 -3.21 1.07
C ALA A 38 -8.41 -3.52 0.22
N ALA A 39 -8.57 -4.35 -0.82
CA ALA A 39 -7.54 -4.73 -1.77
C ALA A 39 -6.89 -3.49 -2.41
N GLY A 40 -5.55 -3.45 -2.43
CA GLY A 40 -4.75 -2.35 -2.95
C GLY A 40 -4.60 -1.15 -2.01
N HIS A 41 -5.46 -1.00 -0.99
CA HIS A 41 -5.34 0.11 -0.04
C HIS A 41 -4.20 -0.12 0.96
N LEU A 42 -4.09 -1.34 1.48
CA LEU A 42 -3.05 -1.69 2.44
C LEU A 42 -1.67 -1.72 1.77
N GLU A 43 -1.60 -2.30 0.58
CA GLU A 43 -0.40 -2.42 -0.25
C GLU A 43 0.13 -1.05 -0.68
N LEU A 44 -0.75 -0.09 -0.98
CA LEU A 44 -0.37 1.30 -1.25
C LEU A 44 0.27 1.99 -0.04
N HIS A 45 -0.30 1.82 1.16
CA HIS A 45 0.27 2.40 2.38
C HIS A 45 1.63 1.79 2.72
N ARG A 46 1.77 0.47 2.59
CA ARG A 46 3.05 -0.23 2.74
C ARG A 46 4.09 0.27 1.75
N ALA A 47 3.74 0.36 0.47
CA ALA A 47 4.65 0.85 -0.56
C ALA A 47 5.11 2.28 -0.27
N THR A 48 4.21 3.13 0.22
CA THR A 48 4.54 4.50 0.62
C THR A 48 5.49 4.53 1.82
N ALA A 49 5.24 3.71 2.84
CA ALA A 49 6.09 3.58 4.02
C ALA A 49 7.48 3.04 3.64
N LEU A 50 7.56 2.02 2.79
CA LEU A 50 8.82 1.45 2.32
C LEU A 50 9.63 2.47 1.50
N HIS A 51 8.98 3.25 0.64
CA HIS A 51 9.64 4.30 -0.11
C HIS A 51 10.19 5.40 0.82
N ALA A 52 9.41 5.80 1.84
CA ALA A 52 9.86 6.76 2.84
C ALA A 52 11.04 6.25 3.70
N LEU A 53 11.13 4.93 3.90
CA LEU A 53 12.25 4.26 4.57
C LEU A 53 13.46 4.01 3.63
N GLY A 54 13.40 4.44 2.37
CA GLY A 54 14.47 4.23 1.39
C GLY A 54 14.55 2.81 0.80
N ARG A 55 13.58 1.94 1.11
CA ARG A 55 13.51 0.55 0.64
C ARG A 55 12.77 0.47 -0.70
N SER A 56 13.35 1.07 -1.74
CA SER A 56 12.72 1.26 -3.05
C SER A 56 12.33 -0.05 -3.75
N ASP A 57 13.13 -1.11 -3.64
CA ASP A 57 12.83 -2.40 -4.28
C ASP A 57 11.59 -3.07 -3.70
N GLU A 58 11.45 -3.04 -2.37
CA GLU A 58 10.29 -3.58 -1.68
C GLU A 58 9.06 -2.70 -1.88
N ALA A 59 9.24 -1.38 -1.89
CA ALA A 59 8.18 -0.44 -2.22
C ALA A 59 7.60 -0.71 -3.62
N ARG A 60 8.47 -1.01 -4.60
CA ARG A 60 8.07 -1.38 -5.96
C ARG A 60 7.29 -2.70 -5.98
N ALA A 61 7.76 -3.72 -5.28
CA ALA A 61 7.08 -5.00 -5.20
C ALA A 61 5.66 -4.87 -4.61
N GLU A 62 5.51 -4.11 -3.52
CA GLU A 62 4.21 -3.87 -2.90
C GLU A 62 3.30 -3.00 -3.76
N ALA A 63 3.82 -1.95 -4.40
CA ALA A 63 3.04 -1.13 -5.31
C ALA A 63 2.55 -1.93 -6.55
N GLY A 64 3.35 -2.88 -7.05
CA GLY A 64 2.94 -3.80 -8.11
C GLY A 64 1.79 -4.72 -7.68
N ARG A 65 1.85 -5.26 -6.46
CA ARG A 65 0.74 -6.05 -5.87
C ARG A 65 -0.51 -5.20 -5.68
N ALA A 66 -0.35 -3.97 -5.20
CA ALA A 66 -1.44 -3.01 -5.04
C ALA A 66 -2.15 -2.75 -6.37
N LEU A 67 -1.37 -2.59 -7.46
CA LEU A 67 -1.90 -2.33 -8.80
C LEU A 67 -2.68 -3.54 -9.32
N ALA A 68 -2.11 -4.76 -9.21
CA ALA A 68 -2.79 -5.99 -9.63
C ALA A 68 -4.09 -6.23 -8.85
N ALA A 69 -4.09 -5.93 -7.54
CA ALA A 69 -5.28 -5.98 -6.71
C ALA A 69 -6.31 -4.94 -7.13
N CYS A 70 -5.88 -3.69 -7.40
CA CYS A 70 -6.76 -2.65 -7.90
C CYS A 70 -7.33 -3.02 -9.28
N GLU A 71 -6.56 -3.54 -10.22
CA GLU A 71 -7.06 -3.93 -11.55
C GLU A 71 -8.04 -5.11 -11.49
N ARG A 72 -7.90 -5.99 -10.49
CA ARG A 72 -8.77 -7.15 -10.30
C ARG A 72 -10.11 -6.80 -9.64
N TYR A 73 -10.12 -5.82 -8.73
CA TYR A 73 -11.28 -5.53 -7.88
C TYR A 73 -11.87 -4.12 -8.06
N LEU A 74 -11.10 -3.18 -8.60
CA LEU A 74 -11.43 -1.78 -8.78
C LEU A 74 -11.32 -1.39 -10.26
N HIS A 75 -12.13 -0.43 -10.69
CA HIS A 75 -12.02 0.07 -12.06
C HIS A 75 -10.67 0.79 -12.24
N PRO A 76 -10.02 0.74 -13.42
CA PRO A 76 -8.77 1.45 -13.70
C PRO A 76 -8.81 2.97 -13.45
N GLU A 77 -10.00 3.60 -13.48
CA GLU A 77 -10.20 5.02 -13.15
C GLU A 77 -10.34 5.30 -11.64
N HIS A 78 -10.27 4.27 -10.80
CA HIS A 78 -10.37 4.45 -9.37
C HIS A 78 -9.18 5.27 -8.84
N PRO A 79 -9.40 6.25 -7.94
CA PRO A 79 -8.33 7.15 -7.46
C PRO A 79 -7.15 6.42 -6.80
N ARG A 80 -7.36 5.22 -6.25
CA ARG A 80 -6.26 4.36 -5.75
C ARG A 80 -5.32 3.89 -6.86
N THR A 81 -5.85 3.49 -8.00
CA THR A 81 -5.04 3.05 -9.15
C THR A 81 -4.14 4.19 -9.62
N ALA A 82 -4.68 5.41 -9.70
CA ALA A 82 -3.89 6.61 -10.02
C ALA A 82 -2.80 6.89 -8.98
N ALA A 83 -3.12 6.78 -7.69
CA ALA A 83 -2.15 6.97 -6.60
C ALA A 83 -1.02 5.93 -6.64
N ILE A 84 -1.33 4.66 -6.89
CA ILE A 84 -0.34 3.58 -7.01
C ILE A 84 0.58 3.81 -8.21
N ARG A 85 0.03 4.22 -9.36
CA ARG A 85 0.83 4.56 -10.55
C ARG A 85 1.77 5.74 -10.29
N ALA A 86 1.26 6.80 -9.67
CA ALA A 86 2.08 7.94 -9.28
C ALA A 86 3.21 7.55 -8.32
N LEU A 87 2.93 6.66 -7.36
CA LEU A 87 3.94 6.13 -6.45
C LEU A 87 4.97 5.27 -7.19
N LEU A 88 4.56 4.39 -8.10
CA LEU A 88 5.46 3.59 -8.94
C LEU A 88 6.38 4.46 -9.79
N SER A 89 5.87 5.55 -10.38
CA SER A 89 6.67 6.52 -11.14
C SER A 89 7.67 7.30 -10.28
N ARG A 90 7.43 7.42 -8.96
CA ARG A 90 8.39 8.04 -8.02
C ARG A 90 9.46 7.05 -7.56
N ILE A 91 9.09 5.79 -7.35
CA ILE A 91 10.00 4.72 -6.92
C ILE A 91 10.88 4.26 -8.08
N THR A 92 10.32 4.16 -9.28
CA THR A 92 11.03 3.77 -10.50
C THR A 92 11.42 5.06 -11.23
N PRO A 93 12.68 5.50 -11.21
CA PRO A 93 13.10 6.55 -12.13
C PRO A 93 12.81 6.06 -13.56
N PRO A 94 12.40 6.96 -14.48
CA PRO A 94 12.20 6.58 -15.88
C PRO A 94 13.47 5.89 -16.36
N GLN A 95 13.35 4.61 -16.71
CA GLN A 95 14.44 3.89 -17.35
C GLN A 95 14.66 4.59 -18.70
N PRO A 96 15.90 4.98 -19.04
CA PRO A 96 16.22 5.64 -20.30
C PRO A 96 15.90 4.77 -21.52
#